data_AF-A0A6P0VBL2-F1
#
_entry.id   AF-A0A6P0VBL2-F1
#
_cell.length_a   1.000
_cell.length_b   1.000
_cell.length_c   1.000
_cell.angle_alpha   90.00
_cell.angle_beta   90.00
_cell.angle_gamma   90.00
#
_symmetry.space_group_name_H-M   'P 1'
#
loop_
_entity.id
_entity.type
_entity.pdbx_description
1 polymer ?
#
loop_
_entity_poly.entity_id
_entity_poly.type
_entity_poly.pdbx_seq_one_letter_code
_entity_poly.pdbx_strand_id
1 'polypeptide(L)'
;MHIRGYAWMEPCNGMPPKIWEQLPTGQMMAYDGQCLVYTNESYLDAVPCDEAYPWFFQGDTISLIAPQSNLCLTAKIDEPGYAVNDCNGQPSSRWDRIF
;
A
#
# COMPACT_ATOMS: atom_id res chain seq x y z
N MET A 1 11.84 -11.10 16.51
CA MET A 1 12.72 -10.48 15.50
C MET A 1 11.79 -9.88 14.47
N HIS A 2 11.61 -8.55 14.48
CA HIS A 2 10.76 -7.86 13.51
C HIS A 2 11.58 -7.65 12.24
N ILE A 3 11.18 -8.28 11.13
CA ILE A 3 11.76 -8.01 9.82
C ILE A 3 10.96 -6.83 9.27
N ARG A 4 11.62 -5.68 9.11
CA ARG A 4 11.09 -4.57 8.30
C ARG A 4 11.18 -5.00 6.85
N GLY A 5 10.05 -5.00 6.15
CA GLY A 5 9.90 -5.43 4.78
C GLY A 5 9.57 -4.22 3.91
N TYR A 6 10.45 -3.89 2.97
CA TYR A 6 10.15 -2.84 1.99
C TYR A 6 9.09 -3.36 1.00
N ALA A 7 8.10 -2.53 0.68
CA ALA A 7 7.22 -2.80 -0.46
C ALA A 7 7.79 -2.12 -1.73
N TRP A 8 7.94 -2.86 -2.83
CA TRP A 8 8.31 -2.31 -4.15
C TRP A 8 7.40 -2.82 -5.29
N MET A 9 7.45 -2.16 -6.45
CA MET A 9 6.70 -2.54 -7.65
C MET A 9 7.51 -3.54 -8.50
N GLU A 10 6.84 -4.56 -9.01
CA GLU A 10 7.41 -5.54 -9.95
C GLU A 10 6.37 -5.92 -11.01
N PRO A 11 6.79 -6.50 -12.15
CA PRO A 11 5.85 -7.08 -13.10
C PRO A 11 4.88 -8.07 -12.45
N CYS A 12 3.60 -7.96 -12.81
CA CYS A 12 2.56 -8.85 -12.33
C CYS A 12 2.85 -10.29 -12.79
N ASN A 13 3.05 -11.21 -11.85
CA ASN A 13 3.31 -12.62 -12.16
C ASN A 13 2.59 -13.61 -11.24
N GLY A 14 1.58 -13.15 -10.49
CA GLY A 14 0.75 -13.97 -9.62
C GLY A 14 1.47 -14.63 -8.43
N MET A 15 2.75 -14.32 -8.20
CA MET A 15 3.50 -14.91 -7.10
C MET A 15 3.02 -14.37 -5.75
N PRO A 16 3.02 -15.20 -4.68
CA PRO A 16 2.54 -14.84 -3.35
C PRO A 16 2.98 -13.48 -2.79
N PRO A 17 4.25 -13.02 -2.90
CA PRO A 17 4.65 -11.70 -2.36
C PRO A 17 3.96 -10.50 -3.03
N LYS A 18 3.17 -10.71 -4.09
CA LYS A 18 2.41 -9.68 -4.80
C LYS A 18 0.91 -9.71 -4.50
N ILE A 19 0.47 -10.68 -3.69
CA ILE A 19 -0.93 -10.85 -3.33
C ILE A 19 -1.15 -10.16 -1.98
N TRP A 20 -2.13 -9.26 -1.97
CA TRP A 20 -2.53 -8.52 -0.77
C TRP A 20 -4.01 -8.74 -0.51
N GLU A 21 -4.33 -9.06 0.75
CA GLU A 21 -5.70 -9.20 1.23
C GLU A 21 -6.07 -7.96 2.04
N GLN A 22 -7.25 -7.40 1.77
CA GLN A 22 -7.80 -6.36 2.63
C GLN A 22 -8.54 -7.01 3.79
N LEU A 23 -8.04 -6.84 5.01
CA LEU A 23 -8.68 -7.34 6.23
C LEU A 23 -10.03 -6.63 6.48
N PRO A 24 -10.96 -7.21 7.27
CA PRO A 24 -12.22 -6.57 7.63
C PRO A 24 -12.06 -5.20 8.31
N THR A 25 -10.94 -5.00 8.99
CA THR A 25 -10.54 -3.76 9.66
C THR A 25 -9.92 -2.73 8.71
N GLY A 26 -9.68 -3.10 7.45
CA GLY A 26 -9.23 -2.21 6.37
C GLY A 26 -7.73 -2.24 6.09
N GLN A 27 -6.90 -2.87 6.92
CA GLN A 27 -5.47 -3.02 6.65
C GLN A 27 -5.24 -3.91 5.42
N MET A 28 -4.17 -3.62 4.67
CA MET A 28 -3.73 -4.44 3.53
C MET A 28 -2.65 -5.40 4.01
N MET A 29 -2.94 -6.69 4.05
CA MET A 29 -2.05 -7.74 4.54
C MET A 29 -1.39 -8.48 3.38
N ALA A 30 -0.06 -8.64 3.42
CA ALA A 30 0.71 -9.46 2.50
C ALA A 30 0.60 -10.96 2.86
N TYR A 31 1.09 -11.83 1.97
CA TYR A 31 1.04 -13.29 2.17
C TYR A 31 1.75 -13.80 3.44
N ASP A 32 2.71 -13.05 3.97
CA ASP A 32 3.48 -13.38 5.17
C ASP A 32 2.82 -12.90 6.47
N GLY A 33 1.63 -12.31 6.36
CA GLY A 33 0.82 -11.85 7.50
C GLY A 33 1.21 -10.47 8.03
N GLN A 34 2.12 -9.75 7.36
CA GLN A 34 2.42 -8.36 7.70
C GLN A 34 1.51 -7.41 6.93
N CYS A 35 1.20 -6.26 7.52
CA CYS A 35 0.32 -5.25 6.93
C CYS A 35 1.08 -4.01 6.46
N LEU A 36 0.65 -3.48 5.33
CA LEU A 36 1.18 -2.27 4.71
C LEU A 36 0.95 -1.05 5.61
N VAL A 37 2.01 -0.34 5.95
CA VAL A 37 1.96 0.92 6.68
C VAL A 37 2.69 2.01 5.93
N TYR A 38 2.17 3.24 6.03
CA TYR A 38 2.89 4.43 5.60
C TYR A 38 3.76 4.94 6.73
N THR A 39 5.05 5.11 6.45
CA THR A 39 5.99 5.76 7.36
C THR A 39 6.27 7.18 6.87
N ASN A 40 6.50 8.11 7.81
CA ASN A 40 6.64 9.56 7.56
C ASN A 40 7.74 9.97 6.56
N GLU A 41 8.50 9.01 6.02
CA GLU A 41 9.62 9.20 5.08
C GLU A 41 9.24 8.87 3.62
N SER A 42 7.94 8.88 3.25
CA SER A 42 7.49 8.51 1.89
C SER A 42 7.70 7.04 1.51
N TYR A 43 8.02 6.18 2.49
CA TYR A 43 8.19 4.75 2.29
C TYR A 43 7.01 3.97 2.87
N LEU A 44 6.65 2.91 2.16
CA LEU A 44 5.77 1.87 2.66
C LEU A 44 6.62 0.77 3.30
N ASP A 45 6.24 0.38 4.51
CA ASP A 45 6.84 -0.74 5.23
C ASP A 45 5.75 -1.77 5.52
N ALA A 46 6.15 -2.96 5.95
CA ALA A 46 5.27 -4.02 6.40
C ALA A 46 5.51 -4.27 7.90
N VAL A 47 4.45 -4.10 8.70
CA VAL A 47 4.48 -4.21 10.17
C VAL A 47 3.37 -5.16 10.64
N PRO A 48 3.33 -5.58 11.92
CA PRO A 48 2.15 -6.26 12.45
C PRO A 48 0.87 -5.46 12.20
N CYS A 49 -0.22 -6.17 11.88
CA CYS A 49 -1.46 -5.54 11.45
C CYS A 49 -2.16 -4.68 12.52
N ASP A 50 -1.86 -4.88 13.80
CA ASP A 50 -2.31 -4.04 14.91
C ASP A 50 -1.57 -2.70 15.01
N GLU A 51 -0.43 -2.56 14.33
CA GLU A 51 0.34 -1.32 14.21
C GLU A 51 0.06 -0.57 12.88
N ALA A 52 -0.66 -1.20 11.95
CA ALA A 52 -0.92 -0.67 10.61
C ALA A 52 -2.24 0.11 10.53
N TYR A 53 -2.23 1.18 9.73
CA TYR A 53 -3.41 1.97 9.41
C TYR A 53 -4.26 1.29 8.31
N PRO A 54 -5.59 1.49 8.33
CA PRO A 54 -6.44 0.99 7.28
C PRO A 54 -6.23 1.73 5.95
N TRP A 55 -6.45 1.01 4.86
CA TRP A 55 -6.49 1.53 3.50
C TRP A 55 -7.92 1.38 2.95
N PHE A 56 -8.30 2.25 2.01
CA PHE A 56 -9.62 2.25 1.43
C PHE A 56 -9.58 2.47 -0.08
N PHE A 57 -10.38 1.68 -0.80
CA PHE A 57 -10.57 1.86 -2.23
C PHE A 57 -11.72 2.83 -2.46
N GLN A 58 -11.42 3.99 -3.02
CA GLN A 58 -12.42 4.94 -3.50
C GLN A 58 -12.45 4.87 -5.03
N GLY A 59 -13.25 3.96 -5.59
CA GLY A 59 -13.17 3.64 -7.01
C GLY A 59 -11.80 3.06 -7.35
N ASP A 60 -11.14 3.61 -8.36
CA ASP A 60 -9.83 3.17 -8.84
C ASP A 60 -8.66 3.76 -8.02
N THR A 61 -8.90 4.37 -6.85
CA THR A 61 -7.81 4.92 -6.02
C THR A 61 -7.74 4.22 -4.67
N ILE A 62 -6.55 3.78 -4.27
CA ILE A 62 -6.27 3.31 -2.91
C ILE A 62 -5.78 4.50 -2.07
N SER A 63 -6.59 4.88 -1.10
CA SER A 63 -6.33 5.97 -0.17
C SER A 63 -5.99 5.42 1.20
N LEU A 64 -4.98 6.00 1.85
CA LEU A 64 -4.65 5.67 3.23
C LEU A 64 -5.67 6.35 4.15
N ILE A 65 -6.36 5.59 5.00
CA ILE A 65 -7.14 6.15 6.10
C ILE A 65 -6.20 6.31 7.31
N ALA A 66 -5.24 7.24 7.17
CA ALA A 66 -4.44 7.71 8.30
C ALA A 66 -5.02 9.04 8.81
N PRO A 67 -4.71 9.47 10.05
CA PRO A 67 -5.17 10.74 10.61
C PRO A 67 -4.76 11.99 9.80
N GLN A 68 -3.87 11.84 8.82
CA GLN A 68 -3.44 12.90 7.90
C GLN A 68 -4.16 12.72 6.57
N SER A 69 -5.30 13.40 6.45
CA SER A 69 -6.30 13.24 5.41
C SER A 69 -5.87 13.74 4.03
N ASN A 70 -6.21 12.95 2.99
CA ASN A 70 -5.99 13.11 1.53
C ASN A 70 -4.70 12.55 0.93
N LEU A 71 -4.06 11.58 1.58
CA LEU A 71 -2.94 10.86 0.97
C LEU A 71 -3.41 9.59 0.22
N CYS A 72 -2.94 9.45 -1.02
CA CYS A 72 -3.14 8.33 -1.90
C CYS A 72 -1.84 7.55 -2.08
N LEU A 73 -1.96 6.24 -2.24
CA LEU A 73 -0.86 5.40 -2.71
C LEU A 73 -0.54 5.79 -4.17
N THR A 74 0.71 6.14 -4.45
CA THR A 74 1.17 6.55 -5.78
C THR A 74 2.39 5.72 -6.18
N ALA A 75 2.37 5.09 -7.34
CA ALA A 75 3.55 4.46 -7.91
C ALA A 75 4.58 5.53 -8.31
N LYS A 76 5.85 5.35 -7.94
CA LYS A 76 6.95 6.15 -8.50
C LYS A 76 7.20 5.63 -9.92
N ILE A 77 7.02 6.49 -10.92
CA ILE A 77 7.17 6.10 -12.34
C ILE A 77 8.65 5.98 -12.72
N ASP A 78 9.53 6.77 -12.08
CA ASP A 78 10.93 6.93 -12.47
C ASP A 78 11.91 6.11 -11.61
N GLU A 79 11.44 5.51 -10.52
CA GLU A 79 12.23 4.69 -9.61
C GLU A 79 11.39 3.51 -9.11
N PRO A 80 11.97 2.31 -8.89
CA PRO A 80 11.24 1.20 -8.31
C PRO A 80 10.77 1.57 -6.90
N GLY A 81 9.48 1.83 -6.73
CA GLY A 81 8.91 2.13 -5.42
C GLY A 81 7.54 2.79 -5.48
N TYR A 82 7.09 3.16 -4.29
CA TYR A 82 5.85 3.89 -4.08
C TYR A 82 6.14 5.20 -3.36
N ALA A 83 5.19 6.10 -3.43
CA ALA A 83 5.07 7.27 -2.58
C ALA A 83 3.64 7.32 -2.04
N VAL A 84 3.46 8.00 -0.93
CA VAL A 84 2.14 8.32 -0.38
C VAL A 84 2.05 9.82 -0.38
N ASN A 85 1.31 10.35 -1.34
CA ASN A 85 1.25 11.78 -1.66
C ASN A 85 -0.20 12.24 -1.72
N ASP A 86 -0.41 13.54 -1.83
CA ASP A 86 -1.74 14.10 -2.07
C ASP A 86 -2.44 13.40 -3.25
N CYS A 87 -3.69 13.04 -3.05
CA CYS A 87 -4.56 12.47 -4.08
C CYS A 87 -4.73 13.45 -5.25
N ASN A 88 -3.93 13.29 -6.30
CA ASN A 88 -3.84 14.22 -7.44
C ASN A 88 -4.54 13.71 -8.72
N GLY A 89 -5.20 12.55 -8.66
CA GLY A 89 -5.93 11.95 -9.80
C GLY A 89 -5.04 11.44 -10.94
N GLN A 90 -3.72 11.46 -10.78
CA GLN A 90 -2.77 10.98 -11.77
C GLN A 90 -2.92 9.46 -11.98
N PRO A 91 -2.60 8.95 -13.18
CA PRO A 91 -2.64 7.51 -13.45
C PRO A 91 -1.78 6.68 -12.49
N SER A 92 -0.67 7.23 -12.00
CA SER A 92 0.20 6.56 -11.01
C SER A 92 -0.45 6.36 -9.64
N SER A 93 -1.55 7.04 -9.35
CA SER A 93 -2.32 6.87 -8.11
C SER A 93 -3.56 6.00 -8.30
N ARG A 94 -3.72 5.39 -9.49
CA ARG A 94 -4.83 4.49 -9.81
C ARG A 94 -4.43 3.03 -9.64
N TRP A 95 -5.30 2.27 -9.01
CA TRP A 95 -5.11 0.89 -8.59
C TRP A 95 -6.40 0.11 -8.78
N ASP A 96 -6.29 -0.99 -9.51
CA ASP A 96 -7.40 -1.91 -9.74
C ASP A 96 -7.20 -3.21 -8.97
N ARG A 97 -8.33 -3.81 -8.56
CA ARG A 97 -8.34 -5.19 -8.04
C ARG A 97 -8.29 -6.14 -9.22
N ILE A 98 -7.28 -7.00 -9.23
CA ILE A 98 -7.16 -8.07 -10.22
C ILE A 98 -7.63 -9.36 -9.54
N PHE A 99 -8.67 -9.99 -10.09
CA PHE A 99 -9.26 -11.25 -9.62
C PHE A 99 -8.73 -12.45 -10.40
#